data_AF-A0A967HZ92-F1
#
_entry.id   AF-A0A967HZ92-F1
#
_cell.length_a   1.000
_cell.length_b   1.000
_cell.length_c   1.000
_cell.angle_alpha   90.00
_cell.angle_beta   90.00
_cell.angle_gamma   90.00
#
_symmetry.space_group_name_H-M   'P 1'
#
loop_
_entity.id
_entity.type
_entity.pdbx_description
1 polymer ?
#
loop_
_entity_poly.entity_id
_entity_poly.type
_entity_poly.pdbx_seq_one_letter_code
_entity_poly.pdbx_strand_id
1 'polypeptide(L)'
;MAQEHRRYLEALKIAAEQNGTEEHYLWPRTAIGNLQAEAWQRVGVSDWLADDPRSRPSQIIQTLKEMVRNRLIPESFSVIDICCGDALVLWQIKRAFPFSDCYGVDINSGRLDTHKMVSDSGVHLYRTTIQRLFQVAEGRPQFDIAIMLNTYRGWQSADLKDDETWLPDAADFWFGRNSKFAILTIDDGQRQKLRDNGFWVADIGHGEDSSKMVLLFPCGTGDVADLWSKARR
;
A
#
# COMPACT_ATOMS: atom_id res chain seq x y z
N MET A 1 -12.41 -1.07 15.50
CA MET A 1 -11.35 -0.90 14.49
C MET A 1 -10.80 -2.23 13.98
N ALA A 2 -9.85 -2.91 14.65
CA ALA A 2 -9.21 -4.11 14.10
C ALA A 2 -10.18 -5.22 13.63
N GLN A 3 -11.22 -5.50 14.41
CA GLN A 3 -12.27 -6.47 14.07
C GLN A 3 -13.09 -6.02 12.84
N GLU A 4 -13.32 -4.73 12.66
CA GLU A 4 -14.08 -4.19 11.53
C GLU A 4 -13.26 -4.28 10.24
N HIS A 5 -11.96 -3.95 10.29
CA HIS A 5 -11.04 -4.15 9.17
C HIS A 5 -11.02 -5.63 8.73
N ARG A 6 -10.85 -6.56 9.68
CA ARG A 6 -10.87 -8.01 9.37
C ARG A 6 -12.19 -8.46 8.77
N ARG A 7 -13.33 -8.03 9.33
CA ARG A 7 -14.66 -8.37 8.79
C ARG A 7 -14.84 -7.84 7.37
N TYR A 8 -14.40 -6.62 7.10
CA TYR A 8 -14.46 -6.01 5.78
C TYR A 8 -13.61 -6.79 4.76
N LEU A 9 -12.35 -7.06 5.09
CA LEU A 9 -11.42 -7.75 4.18
C LEU A 9 -11.82 -9.23 3.97
N GLU A 10 -12.35 -9.91 4.99
CA GLU A 10 -12.88 -11.26 4.84
C GLU A 10 -14.09 -11.29 3.90
N ALA A 11 -14.98 -10.30 3.98
CA ALA A 11 -16.10 -10.19 3.05
C ALA A 11 -15.63 -10.00 1.59
N LEU A 12 -14.58 -9.20 1.37
CA LEU A 12 -13.97 -9.04 0.04
C LEU A 12 -13.33 -10.33 -0.49
N LYS A 13 -12.67 -11.08 0.39
CA LYS A 13 -12.08 -12.39 0.07
C LYS A 13 -13.16 -13.40 -0.33
N ILE A 14 -14.21 -13.57 0.50
CA ILE A 14 -15.33 -14.47 0.21
C ILE A 14 -15.96 -14.12 -1.14
N ALA A 15 -16.21 -12.82 -1.38
CA ALA A 15 -16.80 -12.38 -2.64
C ALA A 15 -15.88 -12.69 -3.84
N ALA A 16 -14.56 -12.54 -3.70
CA ALA A 16 -13.58 -12.86 -4.73
C ALA A 16 -13.51 -14.37 -5.04
N GLU A 17 -13.62 -15.22 -4.02
CA GLU A 17 -13.69 -16.68 -4.19
C GLU A 17 -14.95 -17.10 -4.97
N GLN A 18 -16.07 -16.39 -4.79
CA GLN A 18 -17.36 -16.72 -5.43
C GLN A 18 -17.43 -16.37 -6.93
N ASN A 19 -16.81 -15.27 -7.39
CA ASN A 19 -16.91 -14.87 -8.81
C ASN A 19 -15.62 -15.13 -9.61
N GLY A 20 -14.65 -15.85 -9.02
CA GLY A 20 -13.35 -16.07 -9.64
C GLY A 20 -12.45 -14.82 -9.56
N THR A 21 -11.15 -15.07 -9.72
CA THR A 21 -10.11 -14.03 -9.62
C THR A 21 -9.26 -13.89 -10.88
N GLU A 22 -9.18 -14.94 -11.71
CA GLU A 22 -8.27 -15.01 -12.85
C GLU A 22 -8.59 -13.97 -13.93
N GLU A 23 -9.87 -13.73 -14.19
CA GLU A 23 -10.32 -12.75 -15.18
C GLU A 23 -10.01 -11.29 -14.78
N HIS A 24 -9.68 -11.04 -13.51
CA HIS A 24 -9.42 -9.70 -12.97
C HIS A 24 -7.93 -9.47 -12.67
N TYR A 25 -7.05 -10.36 -13.14
CA TYR A 25 -5.62 -10.20 -12.94
C TYR A 25 -5.04 -9.13 -13.87
N LEU A 26 -4.55 -8.04 -13.28
CA LEU A 26 -4.08 -6.87 -14.04
C LEU A 26 -2.64 -6.98 -14.55
N TRP A 27 -1.88 -7.97 -14.06
CA TRP A 27 -0.42 -8.04 -14.28
C TRP A 27 0.04 -9.36 -14.91
N PRO A 28 -0.53 -9.81 -16.04
CA PRO A 28 -0.28 -11.14 -16.62
C PRO A 28 1.19 -11.42 -16.96
N ARG A 29 2.04 -10.39 -17.03
CA ARG A 29 3.46 -10.46 -17.40
C ARG A 29 4.40 -10.44 -16.20
N THR A 30 3.91 -10.21 -14.97
CA THR A 30 4.75 -10.17 -13.78
C THR A 30 5.02 -11.57 -13.28
N ALA A 31 6.30 -11.99 -13.29
CA ALA A 31 6.69 -13.30 -12.83
C ALA A 31 6.63 -13.37 -11.29
N ILE A 32 5.59 -14.01 -10.76
CA ILE A 32 5.33 -14.12 -9.32
C ILE A 32 6.51 -14.78 -8.55
N GLY A 33 7.33 -15.60 -9.21
CA GLY A 33 8.43 -16.33 -8.57
C GLY A 33 9.70 -15.53 -8.27
N ASN A 34 9.87 -14.29 -8.77
CA ASN A 34 11.15 -13.58 -8.68
C ASN A 34 11.07 -12.13 -8.20
N LEU A 35 10.01 -11.79 -7.45
CA LEU A 35 9.72 -10.40 -7.02
C LEU A 35 10.91 -9.72 -6.32
N GLN A 36 11.67 -10.44 -5.51
CA GLN A 36 12.81 -9.87 -4.78
C GLN A 36 14.06 -9.66 -5.64
N ALA A 37 14.29 -10.48 -6.68
CA ALA A 37 15.36 -10.17 -7.63
C ALA A 37 14.96 -8.99 -8.54
N GLU A 38 13.68 -8.87 -8.92
CA GLU A 38 13.19 -7.69 -9.64
C GLU A 38 13.35 -6.42 -8.81
N ALA A 39 12.97 -6.46 -7.52
CA ALA A 39 13.20 -5.35 -6.58
C ALA A 39 14.68 -4.99 -6.49
N TRP A 40 15.57 -5.99 -6.35
CA TRP A 40 17.01 -5.77 -6.35
C TRP A 40 17.51 -5.12 -7.65
N GLN A 41 17.03 -5.57 -8.80
CA GLN A 41 17.43 -5.02 -10.10
C GLN A 41 16.96 -3.57 -10.31
N ARG A 42 15.74 -3.24 -9.85
CA ARG A 42 15.11 -1.93 -10.11
C ARG A 42 15.36 -0.87 -9.05
N VAL A 43 15.44 -1.29 -7.78
CA VAL A 43 15.68 -0.39 -6.63
C VAL A 43 17.15 -0.43 -6.19
N GLY A 44 17.86 -1.52 -6.50
CA GLY A 44 19.23 -1.77 -6.03
C GLY A 44 19.31 -2.43 -4.66
N VAL A 45 18.17 -2.69 -3.99
CA VAL A 45 18.08 -3.29 -2.66
C VAL A 45 16.78 -4.11 -2.54
N SER A 46 16.85 -5.23 -1.82
CA SER A 46 15.71 -6.12 -1.55
C SER A 46 14.93 -5.70 -0.30
N ASP A 47 13.63 -6.00 -0.24
CA ASP A 47 12.77 -5.75 0.93
C ASP A 47 13.09 -6.64 2.14
N TRP A 48 13.97 -7.64 1.98
CA TRP A 48 14.53 -8.37 3.11
C TRP A 48 15.41 -7.48 4.01
N LEU A 49 15.97 -6.40 3.47
CA LEU A 49 17.01 -5.59 4.11
C LEU A 49 16.46 -4.31 4.74
N ALA A 50 15.65 -4.43 5.80
CA ALA A 50 15.08 -3.27 6.51
C ALA A 50 16.13 -2.35 7.16
N ASP A 51 17.35 -2.83 7.40
CA ASP A 51 18.45 -2.04 7.96
C ASP A 51 19.20 -1.22 6.90
N ASP A 52 19.02 -1.50 5.60
CA ASP A 52 19.60 -0.68 4.53
C ASP A 52 18.70 0.55 4.31
N PRO A 53 19.20 1.79 4.49
CA PRO A 53 18.41 3.02 4.38
C PRO A 53 17.85 3.27 2.97
N ARG A 54 18.34 2.54 1.96
CA ARG A 54 17.84 2.62 0.58
C ARG A 54 16.67 1.67 0.33
N SER A 55 16.46 0.66 1.19
CA SER A 55 15.35 -0.27 1.03
C SER A 55 14.01 0.42 1.29
N ARG A 56 12.97 -0.02 0.56
CA ARG A 56 11.61 0.50 0.74
C ARG A 56 11.11 0.29 2.18
N PRO A 57 11.30 -0.88 2.82
CA PRO A 57 10.92 -1.06 4.21
C PRO A 57 11.62 -0.08 5.15
N SER A 58 12.91 0.20 4.98
CA SER A 58 13.63 1.12 5.86
C SER A 58 13.04 2.53 5.79
N GLN A 59 12.84 3.04 4.57
CA GLN A 59 12.26 4.37 4.33
C GLN A 59 10.83 4.49 4.87
N ILE A 60 10.01 3.45 4.68
CA ILE A 60 8.65 3.39 5.23
C ILE A 60 8.68 3.34 6.76
N ILE A 61 9.51 2.49 7.36
CA ILE A 61 9.61 2.36 8.82
C ILE A 61 10.08 3.66 9.46
N GLN A 62 11.05 4.37 8.88
CA GLN A 62 11.49 5.67 9.40
C GLN A 62 10.36 6.71 9.30
N THR A 63 9.66 6.76 8.17
CA THR A 63 8.47 7.61 7.98
C THR A 63 7.41 7.33 9.07
N LEU A 64 7.08 6.07 9.30
CA LEU A 64 6.10 5.67 10.32
C LEU A 64 6.57 6.02 11.74
N LYS A 65 7.86 5.85 12.07
CA LYS A 65 8.43 6.27 13.35
C LYS A 65 8.27 7.77 13.57
N GLU A 66 8.53 8.57 12.54
CA GLU A 66 8.32 10.02 12.59
C GLU A 66 6.84 10.38 12.81
N MET A 67 5.93 9.70 12.11
CA MET A 67 4.49 9.92 12.26
C MET A 67 4.00 9.57 13.67
N VAL A 68 4.45 8.45 14.24
CA VAL A 68 4.14 8.05 15.63
C VAL A 68 4.70 9.07 16.63
N ARG A 69 5.98 9.44 16.48
CA ARG A 69 6.66 10.42 17.37
C ARG A 69 5.93 11.77 17.39
N ASN A 70 5.42 12.21 16.24
CA ASN A 70 4.69 13.45 16.09
C ASN A 70 3.17 13.29 16.32
N ARG A 71 2.71 12.12 16.79
CA ARG A 71 1.30 11.81 17.08
C ARG A 71 0.35 12.00 15.89
N LEU A 72 0.87 11.86 14.66
CA LEU A 72 0.06 11.84 13.44
C LEU A 72 -0.72 10.52 13.31
N ILE A 73 -0.17 9.44 13.85
CA ILE A 73 -0.81 8.13 14.01
C ILE A 73 -0.54 7.58 15.43
N PRO A 74 -1.41 6.71 15.98
CA PRO A 74 -1.17 6.07 17.27
C PRO A 74 -0.04 5.01 17.18
N GLU A 75 0.47 4.54 18.31
CA GLU A 75 1.44 3.43 18.35
C GLU A 75 0.83 2.09 17.89
N SER A 76 -0.46 1.88 18.16
CA SER A 76 -1.25 0.73 17.72
C SER A 76 -2.09 1.09 16.47
N PHE A 77 -1.42 1.44 15.38
CA PHE A 77 -2.06 1.85 14.13
C PHE A 77 -2.41 0.65 13.23
N SER A 78 -3.30 0.89 12.26
CA SER A 78 -3.67 -0.04 11.21
C SER A 78 -2.99 0.30 9.88
N VAL A 79 -2.44 -0.72 9.20
CA VAL A 79 -1.82 -0.57 7.87
C VAL A 79 -2.35 -1.62 6.90
N ILE A 80 -2.73 -1.17 5.71
CA ILE A 80 -3.09 -2.05 4.58
C ILE A 80 -2.10 -1.87 3.43
N ASP A 81 -1.59 -2.97 2.88
CA ASP A 81 -0.77 -2.99 1.66
C ASP A 81 -1.57 -3.60 0.51
N ILE A 82 -1.83 -2.79 -0.52
CA ILE A 82 -2.70 -3.09 -1.66
C ILE A 82 -1.82 -3.56 -2.81
N CYS A 83 -2.10 -4.77 -3.31
CA CYS A 83 -1.20 -5.55 -4.17
C CYS A 83 0.14 -5.81 -3.48
N CYS A 84 0.07 -6.42 -2.29
CA CYS A 84 1.23 -6.60 -1.43
C CYS A 84 2.29 -7.58 -1.96
N GLY A 85 2.05 -8.27 -3.08
CA GLY A 85 3.03 -9.18 -3.67
C GLY A 85 3.39 -10.30 -2.71
N ASP A 86 4.66 -10.36 -2.28
CA ASP A 86 5.20 -11.31 -1.30
C ASP A 86 5.02 -10.89 0.18
N ALA A 87 4.44 -9.70 0.41
CA ALA A 87 4.14 -9.07 1.69
C ALA A 87 5.35 -8.85 2.61
N LEU A 88 6.58 -8.80 2.06
CA LEU A 88 7.79 -8.58 2.87
C LEU A 88 7.83 -7.17 3.50
N VAL A 89 7.32 -6.16 2.80
CA VAL A 89 7.22 -4.79 3.35
C VAL A 89 6.36 -4.79 4.62
N LEU A 90 5.18 -5.41 4.59
CA LEU A 90 4.31 -5.57 5.77
C LEU A 90 4.97 -6.36 6.89
N TRP A 91 5.69 -7.43 6.57
CA TRP A 91 6.41 -8.21 7.56
C TRP A 91 7.45 -7.38 8.32
N GLN A 92 8.24 -6.56 7.61
CA GLN A 92 9.21 -5.67 8.24
C GLN A 92 8.52 -4.59 9.09
N ILE A 93 7.40 -4.02 8.62
CA ILE A 93 6.60 -3.08 9.40
C ILE A 93 6.09 -3.75 10.68
N LYS A 94 5.52 -4.97 10.60
CA LYS A 94 5.01 -5.70 11.76
C LYS A 94 6.10 -5.99 12.79
N ARG A 95 7.32 -6.32 12.34
CA ARG A 95 8.49 -6.50 13.22
C ARG A 95 8.90 -5.19 13.92
N ALA A 96 8.88 -4.08 13.20
CA ALA A 96 9.22 -2.76 13.76
C ALA A 96 8.12 -2.18 14.67
N PHE A 97 6.86 -2.55 14.43
CA PHE A 97 5.69 -2.07 15.17
C PHE A 97 4.81 -3.25 15.61
N PRO A 98 5.19 -3.99 16.68
CA PRO A 98 4.50 -5.23 17.07
C PRO A 98 3.01 -5.07 17.39
N PHE A 99 2.60 -3.87 17.85
CA PHE A 99 1.20 -3.55 18.18
C PHE A 99 0.37 -3.07 16.98
N SER A 100 0.97 -2.90 15.81
CA SER A 100 0.23 -2.52 14.60
C SER A 100 -0.61 -3.68 14.06
N ASP A 101 -1.78 -3.37 13.50
CA ASP A 101 -2.57 -4.32 12.73
C ASP A 101 -2.19 -4.21 11.25
N CYS A 102 -1.58 -5.27 10.71
CA CYS A 102 -1.06 -5.30 9.34
C CYS A 102 -1.92 -6.19 8.43
N TYR A 103 -2.35 -5.64 7.30
CA TYR A 103 -3.26 -6.29 6.36
C TYR A 103 -2.67 -6.27 4.93
N GLY A 104 -2.43 -7.43 4.34
CA GLY A 104 -2.03 -7.54 2.93
C GLY A 104 -3.20 -7.94 2.06
N VAL A 105 -3.39 -7.25 0.94
CA VAL A 105 -4.37 -7.62 -0.09
C VAL A 105 -3.64 -7.89 -1.38
N ASP A 106 -3.76 -9.12 -1.89
CA ASP A 106 -3.21 -9.51 -3.19
C ASP A 106 -3.95 -10.72 -3.72
N ILE A 107 -4.15 -10.79 -5.03
CA ILE A 107 -4.74 -11.96 -5.70
C ILE A 107 -3.90 -13.23 -5.53
N ASN A 108 -2.61 -13.08 -5.25
CA ASN A 108 -1.65 -14.15 -4.99
C ASN A 108 -1.45 -14.44 -3.51
N SER A 109 -2.16 -13.77 -2.61
CA SER A 109 -2.14 -14.08 -1.17
C SER A 109 -2.34 -15.58 -0.94
N GLY A 110 -1.46 -16.17 -0.14
CA GLY A 110 -1.42 -17.62 0.12
C GLY A 110 -0.72 -18.49 -0.94
N ARG A 111 -0.19 -17.92 -2.04
CA ARG A 111 0.51 -18.68 -3.09
C ARG A 111 2.04 -18.66 -3.04
N LEU A 112 2.64 -17.74 -2.28
CA LEU A 112 4.08 -17.56 -2.15
C LEU A 112 4.59 -18.16 -0.83
N ASP A 113 5.78 -18.73 -0.85
CA ASP A 113 6.40 -19.33 0.35
C ASP A 113 6.58 -18.30 1.49
N THR A 114 6.86 -17.04 1.13
CA THR A 114 6.97 -15.93 2.10
C THR A 114 5.68 -15.70 2.87
N HIS A 115 4.50 -15.95 2.27
CA HIS A 115 3.21 -15.65 2.88
C HIS A 115 2.98 -16.41 4.17
N LYS A 116 3.47 -17.65 4.26
CA LYS A 116 3.39 -18.42 5.51
C LYS A 116 4.17 -17.72 6.63
N MET A 117 5.44 -17.40 6.39
CA MET A 117 6.30 -16.70 7.34
C MET A 117 5.71 -15.34 7.76
N VAL A 118 5.21 -14.58 6.79
CA VAL A 118 4.57 -13.27 7.00
C VAL A 118 3.34 -13.41 7.90
N SER A 119 2.50 -14.41 7.62
CA SER A 119 1.27 -14.69 8.39
C SER A 119 1.57 -15.17 9.82
N ASP A 120 2.56 -16.04 9.98
CA ASP A 120 3.03 -16.53 11.28
C ASP A 120 3.57 -15.38 12.17
N SER A 121 4.01 -14.27 11.55
CA SER A 121 4.44 -13.05 12.25
C SER A 121 3.29 -12.12 12.66
N GLY A 122 2.04 -12.51 12.39
CA GLY A 122 0.83 -11.76 12.76
C GLY A 122 0.35 -10.76 11.73
N VAL A 123 0.79 -10.87 10.47
CA VAL A 123 0.20 -10.14 9.34
C VAL A 123 -1.00 -10.92 8.80
N HIS A 124 -2.08 -10.24 8.43
CA HIS A 124 -3.26 -10.88 7.85
C HIS A 124 -3.28 -10.71 6.34
N LEU A 125 -3.21 -11.81 5.59
CA LEU A 125 -3.22 -11.79 4.12
C LEU A 125 -4.60 -12.20 3.57
N TYR A 126 -5.12 -11.40 2.65
CA TYR A 126 -6.44 -11.59 2.05
C TYR A 126 -6.32 -11.71 0.54
N ARG A 127 -6.81 -12.84 0.03
CA ARG A 127 -6.88 -13.08 -1.40
C ARG A 127 -8.11 -12.40 -2.00
N THR A 128 -7.93 -11.22 -2.58
CA THR A 128 -8.98 -10.49 -3.29
C THR A 128 -8.39 -9.63 -4.41
N THR A 129 -9.25 -8.95 -5.18
CA THR A 129 -8.87 -8.12 -6.32
C THR A 129 -8.98 -6.64 -5.96
N ILE A 130 -8.15 -5.79 -6.57
CA ILE A 130 -8.23 -4.34 -6.31
C ILE A 130 -9.52 -3.71 -6.84
N GLN A 131 -10.10 -4.29 -7.89
CA GLN A 131 -11.41 -3.93 -8.41
C GLN A 131 -12.45 -3.96 -7.28
N ARG A 132 -12.49 -5.05 -6.51
CA ARG A 132 -13.43 -5.20 -5.40
C ARG A 132 -13.12 -4.28 -4.23
N LEU A 133 -11.83 -4.07 -3.95
CA LEU A 133 -11.39 -3.14 -2.92
C LEU A 133 -11.89 -1.72 -3.22
N PHE A 134 -11.74 -1.26 -4.47
CA PHE A 134 -12.06 0.10 -4.89
C PHE A 134 -13.54 0.31 -5.28
N GLN A 135 -14.27 -0.73 -5.67
CA GLN A 135 -15.70 -0.63 -6.02
C GLN A 135 -16.60 -0.19 -4.87
N VAL A 136 -16.19 -0.37 -3.61
CA VAL A 136 -17.08 -0.11 -2.47
C VAL A 136 -16.36 0.68 -1.39
N ALA A 137 -16.26 1.98 -1.58
CA ALA A 137 -15.59 2.90 -0.65
C ALA A 137 -16.49 3.41 0.48
N GLU A 138 -17.81 3.52 0.29
CA GLU A 138 -18.73 4.03 1.32
C GLU A 138 -18.98 3.03 2.47
N GLY A 139 -19.04 3.55 3.70
CA GLY A 139 -19.34 2.77 4.91
C GLY A 139 -18.25 1.77 5.34
N ARG A 140 -17.04 1.86 4.78
CA ARG A 140 -15.92 0.97 5.12
C ARG A 140 -15.07 1.52 6.27
N PRO A 141 -14.38 0.65 7.02
CA PRO A 141 -13.47 1.10 8.06
C PRO A 141 -12.29 1.86 7.43
N GLN A 142 -11.93 3.01 8.03
CA GLN A 142 -10.76 3.79 7.62
C GLN A 142 -9.49 3.18 8.21
N PHE A 143 -8.44 3.04 7.40
CA PHE A 143 -7.09 2.64 7.83
C PHE A 143 -6.26 3.87 8.22
N ASP A 144 -5.32 3.71 9.15
CA ASP A 144 -4.39 4.80 9.46
C ASP A 144 -3.42 5.00 8.29
N ILE A 145 -2.87 3.90 7.77
CA ILE A 145 -1.94 3.89 6.64
C ILE A 145 -2.46 2.94 5.54
N ALA A 146 -2.45 3.41 4.30
CA ALA A 146 -2.51 2.55 3.12
C ALA A 146 -1.17 2.56 2.38
N ILE A 147 -0.78 1.44 1.78
CA ILE A 147 0.43 1.29 1.00
C ILE A 147 0.02 0.71 -0.35
N MET A 148 0.59 1.23 -1.43
CA MET A 148 0.42 0.64 -2.77
C MET A 148 1.69 0.92 -3.57
N LEU A 149 2.68 0.04 -3.39
CA LEU A 149 3.96 0.14 -4.08
C LEU A 149 3.85 -0.54 -5.43
N ASN A 150 4.51 0.05 -6.42
CA ASN A 150 4.62 -0.36 -7.81
C ASN A 150 3.34 -0.42 -8.64
N THR A 151 2.25 -0.89 -8.06
CA THR A 151 0.97 -1.07 -8.75
C THR A 151 0.38 0.28 -9.15
N TYR A 152 0.43 1.27 -8.26
CA TYR A 152 -0.15 2.59 -8.52
C TYR A 152 0.53 3.32 -9.68
N ARG A 153 1.87 3.30 -9.78
CA ARG A 153 2.58 3.87 -10.95
C ARG A 153 2.35 3.11 -12.25
N GLY A 154 1.91 1.85 -12.15
CA GLY A 154 1.90 0.94 -13.27
C GLY A 154 0.65 1.01 -14.15
N TRP A 155 -0.32 1.90 -13.90
CA TRP A 155 -1.62 1.87 -14.60
C TRP A 155 -1.52 1.82 -16.12
N GLN A 156 -0.53 2.49 -16.71
CA GLN A 156 -0.30 2.50 -18.16
C GLN A 156 0.19 1.15 -18.73
N SER A 157 0.77 0.31 -17.87
CA SER A 157 1.31 -1.01 -18.20
C SER A 157 0.41 -2.15 -17.70
N ALA A 158 -0.66 -1.83 -16.97
CA ALA A 158 -1.66 -2.79 -16.54
C ALA A 158 -2.48 -3.27 -17.73
N ASP A 159 -2.86 -4.54 -17.72
CA ASP A 159 -3.76 -5.12 -18.74
C ASP A 159 -5.22 -4.79 -18.38
N LEU A 160 -5.52 -3.49 -18.27
CA LEU A 160 -6.87 -3.01 -17.95
C LEU A 160 -7.81 -3.33 -19.10
N LYS A 161 -8.94 -3.94 -18.79
CA LYS A 161 -10.05 -4.06 -19.73
C LYS A 161 -10.72 -2.71 -19.95
N ASP A 162 -11.45 -2.56 -21.04
CA ASP A 162 -12.18 -1.33 -21.37
C ASP A 162 -13.11 -0.89 -20.22
N ASP A 163 -13.77 -1.86 -19.57
CA ASP A 163 -14.66 -1.67 -18.43
C ASP A 163 -13.93 -1.51 -17.08
N GLU A 164 -12.60 -1.51 -17.05
CA GLU A 164 -11.74 -1.34 -15.87
C GLU A 164 -10.92 -0.03 -15.90
N THR A 165 -11.09 0.79 -16.94
CA THR A 165 -10.41 2.10 -17.10
C THR A 165 -10.72 3.10 -15.98
N TRP A 166 -11.77 2.86 -15.19
CA TRP A 166 -12.15 3.66 -14.01
C TRP A 166 -11.25 3.40 -12.78
N LEU A 167 -10.45 2.33 -12.77
CA LEU A 167 -9.68 1.91 -11.59
C LEU A 167 -8.73 2.98 -11.03
N PRO A 168 -7.97 3.73 -11.86
CA PRO A 168 -7.06 4.75 -11.34
C PRO A 168 -7.78 5.83 -10.53
N ASP A 169 -8.93 6.31 -11.02
CA ASP A 169 -9.71 7.34 -10.32
C ASP A 169 -10.38 6.78 -9.06
N ALA A 170 -10.81 5.52 -9.09
CA ALA A 170 -11.34 4.87 -7.89
C ALA A 170 -10.26 4.58 -6.84
N ALA A 171 -9.01 4.34 -7.24
CA ALA A 171 -7.90 4.26 -6.30
C ALA A 171 -7.70 5.60 -5.58
N ASP A 172 -7.68 6.72 -6.33
CA ASP A 172 -7.57 8.07 -5.77
C ASP A 172 -8.72 8.35 -4.78
N PHE A 173 -9.96 8.04 -5.17
CA PHE A 173 -11.13 8.19 -4.31
C PHE A 173 -11.02 7.34 -3.05
N TRP A 174 -10.60 6.08 -3.18
CA TRP A 174 -10.43 5.16 -2.06
C TRP A 174 -9.38 5.67 -1.08
N PHE A 175 -8.21 6.14 -1.54
CA PHE A 175 -7.19 6.69 -0.64
C PHE A 175 -7.70 7.90 0.14
N GLY A 176 -8.42 8.81 -0.52
CA GLY A 176 -8.99 10.00 0.12
C GLY A 176 -10.08 9.72 1.15
N ARG A 177 -10.75 8.55 1.07
CA ARG A 177 -11.87 8.19 1.96
C ARG A 177 -11.54 7.13 2.99
N ASN A 178 -10.73 6.15 2.61
CA ASN A 178 -10.53 4.92 3.37
C ASN A 178 -9.14 4.84 4.03
N SER A 179 -8.29 5.85 3.85
CA SER A 179 -7.03 5.99 4.58
C SER A 179 -6.87 7.38 5.16
N LYS A 180 -6.17 7.51 6.30
CA LYS A 180 -5.73 8.83 6.81
C LYS A 180 -4.50 9.31 6.04
N PHE A 181 -3.58 8.39 5.79
CA PHE A 181 -2.38 8.60 5.00
C PHE A 181 -2.19 7.44 4.03
N ALA A 182 -1.57 7.70 2.89
CA ALA A 182 -1.13 6.66 1.98
C ALA A 182 0.35 6.80 1.62
N ILE A 183 1.01 5.68 1.39
CA ILE A 183 2.38 5.60 0.87
C ILE A 183 2.33 4.95 -0.51
N LEU A 184 2.69 5.70 -1.53
CA LEU A 184 2.59 5.29 -2.93
C LEU A 184 3.94 5.40 -3.62
N THR A 185 4.17 4.59 -4.65
CA THR A 185 5.18 4.92 -5.68
C THR A 185 4.48 5.59 -6.85
N ILE A 186 4.94 6.77 -7.26
CA ILE A 186 4.32 7.57 -8.32
C ILE A 186 5.37 8.15 -9.29
N ASP A 187 4.95 8.45 -10.51
CA ASP A 187 5.70 9.33 -11.41
C ASP A 187 5.32 10.82 -11.25
N ASP A 188 5.98 11.70 -11.99
CA ASP A 188 5.74 13.16 -11.92
C ASP A 188 4.37 13.58 -12.44
N GLY A 189 3.82 12.89 -13.45
CA GLY A 189 2.49 13.16 -13.97
C GLY A 189 1.40 12.80 -12.95
N GLN A 190 1.54 11.64 -12.31
CA GLN A 190 0.67 11.20 -11.23
C GLN A 190 0.76 12.10 -10.00
N ARG A 191 1.96 12.62 -9.68
CA ARG A 191 2.13 13.61 -8.61
C ARG A 191 1.29 14.85 -8.85
N GLN A 192 1.32 15.38 -10.07
CA GLN A 192 0.54 16.57 -10.41
C GLN A 192 -0.97 16.26 -10.32
N LYS A 193 -1.41 15.13 -10.89
CA LYS A 193 -2.81 14.69 -10.79
C LYS A 193 -3.30 14.58 -9.34
N LEU A 194 -2.52 13.95 -8.47
CA LEU A 194 -2.88 13.82 -7.04
C LEU A 194 -3.00 15.18 -6.35
N ARG A 195 -2.11 16.14 -6.66
CA ARG A 195 -2.21 17.50 -6.14
C ARG A 195 -3.45 18.23 -6.64
N ASP A 196 -3.76 18.09 -7.93
CA ASP A 196 -4.96 18.67 -8.53
C ASP A 196 -6.24 18.07 -7.92
N ASN A 197 -6.19 16.80 -7.52
CA ASN A 197 -7.25 16.11 -6.77
C ASN A 197 -7.32 16.47 -5.28
N GLY A 198 -6.56 17.47 -4.84
CA GLY A 198 -6.62 17.96 -3.46
C GLY A 198 -5.88 17.09 -2.46
N PHE A 199 -4.81 16.41 -2.88
CA PHE A 199 -3.91 15.74 -1.96
C PHE A 199 -2.62 16.52 -1.73
N TRP A 200 -2.12 16.47 -0.50
CA TRP A 200 -0.76 16.84 -0.17
C TRP A 200 0.17 15.66 -0.44
N VAL A 201 1.32 15.93 -1.07
CA VAL A 201 2.29 14.90 -1.51
C VAL A 201 3.71 15.27 -1.07
N ALA A 202 4.35 14.45 -0.23
CA ALA A 202 5.77 14.53 0.12
C ALA A 202 6.58 13.38 -0.42
N ASP A 203 7.80 13.67 -0.84
CA ASP A 203 8.83 12.66 -1.06
C ASP A 203 9.32 12.07 0.25
N ILE A 204 9.24 10.73 0.38
CA ILE A 204 9.82 9.99 1.50
C ILE A 204 10.95 9.07 1.08
N GLY A 205 11.13 8.83 -0.22
CA GLY A 205 12.21 7.99 -0.71
C GLY A 205 12.18 7.72 -2.21
N HIS A 206 12.97 6.74 -2.63
CA HIS A 206 13.06 6.29 -4.02
C HIS A 206 12.06 5.16 -4.27
N GLY A 207 11.36 5.20 -5.39
CA GLY A 207 10.59 4.07 -5.90
C GLY A 207 11.43 3.22 -6.85
N GLU A 208 10.77 2.30 -7.57
CA GLU A 208 11.38 1.58 -8.69
C GLU A 208 11.56 2.50 -9.91
N ASP A 209 12.63 2.27 -10.69
CA ASP A 209 12.92 3.00 -11.92
C ASP A 209 13.05 4.52 -11.66
N SER A 210 12.33 5.36 -12.43
CA SER A 210 12.31 6.82 -12.23
C SER A 210 11.27 7.29 -11.21
N SER A 211 10.51 6.37 -10.60
CA SER A 211 9.42 6.72 -9.67
C SER A 211 9.92 7.19 -8.30
N LYS A 212 9.07 7.92 -7.58
CA LYS A 212 9.31 8.37 -6.21
C LYS A 212 8.37 7.70 -5.26
N MET A 213 8.86 7.35 -4.08
CA MET A 213 8.00 6.93 -2.98
C MET A 213 7.55 8.17 -2.21
N VAL A 214 6.24 8.32 -2.05
CA VAL A 214 5.62 9.51 -1.49
C VAL A 214 4.68 9.18 -0.33
N LEU A 215 4.57 10.12 0.61
CA LEU A 215 3.49 10.18 1.59
C LEU A 215 2.39 11.11 1.07
N LEU A 216 1.15 10.62 1.14
CA LEU A 216 -0.07 11.24 0.61
C LEU A 216 -1.09 11.45 1.74
N PHE A 217 -1.77 12.59 1.78
CA PHE A 217 -2.97 12.81 2.62
C PHE A 217 -3.84 13.97 2.11
N PRO A 218 -5.16 14.02 2.42
CA PRO A 218 -6.05 15.05 1.88
C PRO A 218 -5.72 16.50 2.34
N CYS A 219 -5.77 17.45 1.41
CA CYS A 219 -5.70 18.88 1.67
C CYS A 219 -6.96 19.33 2.44
N GLY A 220 -6.77 19.87 3.64
CA GLY A 220 -7.84 20.14 4.61
C GLY A 220 -7.43 19.76 6.03
N THR A 221 -6.38 18.95 6.14
CA THR A 221 -5.71 18.60 7.40
C THR A 221 -4.60 19.62 7.71
N GLY A 222 -4.93 20.93 7.75
CA GLY A 222 -3.94 22.03 7.82
C GLY A 222 -2.84 21.86 8.88
N ASP A 223 -3.19 21.32 10.05
CA ASP A 223 -2.24 21.03 11.12
C ASP A 223 -1.23 19.92 10.76
N VAL A 224 -1.66 18.93 9.97
CA VAL A 224 -0.83 17.76 9.58
C VAL A 224 0.28 18.17 8.62
N ALA A 225 0.00 19.04 7.65
CA ALA A 225 1.02 19.51 6.70
C ALA A 225 2.12 20.34 7.39
N ASP A 226 1.74 21.19 8.35
CA ASP A 226 2.68 21.97 9.15
C ASP A 226 3.48 21.08 10.10
N LEU A 227 2.82 20.15 10.80
CA LEU A 227 3.48 19.17 11.67
C LEU A 227 4.49 18.31 10.90
N TRP A 228 4.12 17.83 9.71
CA TRP A 228 5.03 17.06 8.86
C TRP A 228 6.20 17.90 8.36
N SER A 229 5.94 19.14 7.94
CA SER A 229 7.00 20.07 7.50
C SER A 229 7.99 20.40 8.61
N LYS A 230 7.53 20.47 9.86
CA LYS A 230 8.37 20.65 11.05
C LYS A 230 9.14 19.39 11.42
N ALA A 231 8.55 18.21 11.24
CA ALA A 231 9.17 16.93 11.59
C ALA A 231 10.44 16.61 10.78
N ARG A 232 10.63 17.23 9.61
CA ARG A 232 11.78 17.01 8.71
C ARG A 232 12.85 18.10 8.76
N ARG A 233 12.71 19.12 9.61
CA ARG A 233 13.76 20.13 9.86
C ARG A 233 14.65 19.68 11.01
#